data_AF-A0A958AUE8-F1
#
_entry.id   AF-A0A958AUE8-F1
#
_cell.length_a   1.000
_cell.length_b   1.000
_cell.length_c   1.000
_cell.angle_alpha   90.00
_cell.angle_beta   90.00
_cell.angle_gamma   90.00
#
_symmetry.space_group_name_H-M   'P 1'
#
loop_
_entity.id
_entity.type
_entity.pdbx_description
1 polymer ?
#
loop_
_entity_poly.entity_id
_entity_poly.type
_entity_poly.pdbx_seq_one_letter_code
_entity_poly.pdbx_strand_id
1 'polypeptide(L)'
;MYSVLKESAIPSKVRKQIYVEPYQDLLLKKVSKETGLSEAEFIRQAIDHHAQLFQQLPYNEAVWQTERAFITSLIDLGSVAGERNWRREDLYER
;
A
#
# COMPACT_ATOMS: atom_id res chain seq x y z
N MET A 1 -7.00 24.67 -21.27
CA MET A 1 -8.27 24.10 -21.76
C MET A 1 -7.93 22.80 -22.49
N TYR A 2 -7.85 21.69 -21.74
CA TYR A 2 -7.69 20.37 -22.33
C TYR A 2 -9.04 19.68 -22.21
N SER A 3 -9.72 19.56 -23.35
CA SER A 3 -10.96 18.80 -23.46
C SER A 3 -10.64 17.34 -23.14
N VAL A 4 -11.23 16.85 -22.05
CA VAL A 4 -11.30 15.43 -21.74
C VAL A 4 -12.06 14.78 -22.89
N LEU A 5 -11.32 14.10 -23.75
CA LEU A 5 -11.87 13.25 -24.80
C LEU A 5 -12.69 12.16 -24.11
N LYS A 6 -14.00 12.38 -24.12
CA LYS A 6 -15.07 11.39 -24.21
C LYS A 6 -14.74 10.05 -23.56
N GLU A 7 -15.11 9.97 -22.29
CA GLU A 7 -15.32 8.79 -21.46
C GLU A 7 -15.95 7.64 -22.26
N SER A 8 -15.11 6.90 -22.97
CA SER A 8 -15.50 5.79 -23.82
C SER A 8 -15.13 4.52 -23.07
N ALA A 9 -16.13 3.96 -22.38
CA ALA A 9 -16.18 2.59 -21.89
C ALA A 9 -14.92 2.11 -21.14
N ILE A 10 -14.66 2.67 -19.95
CA ILE A 10 -13.80 1.96 -18.99
C ILE A 10 -14.55 0.69 -18.59
N PRO A 11 -14.04 -0.53 -18.89
CA PRO A 11 -14.69 -1.75 -18.43
C PRO A 11 -14.73 -1.73 -16.89
N SER A 12 -15.87 -2.03 -16.29
CA SER A 12 -16.04 -1.93 -14.83
C SER A 12 -15.08 -2.81 -14.01
N LYS A 13 -14.39 -3.75 -14.66
CA LYS A 13 -13.39 -4.64 -14.07
C LYS A 13 -12.20 -4.83 -15.03
N VAL A 14 -10.99 -4.86 -14.47
CA VAL A 14 -9.73 -5.13 -15.20
C VAL A 14 -9.32 -6.58 -14.98
N ARG A 15 -9.08 -7.34 -16.06
CA ARG A 15 -8.60 -8.74 -15.96
C ARG A 15 -7.17 -8.76 -15.44
N LYS A 16 -6.94 -9.51 -14.35
CA LYS A 16 -5.61 -9.82 -13.81
C LYS A 16 -5.40 -11.33 -13.85
N GLN A 17 -4.19 -11.76 -14.17
CA GLN A 17 -3.76 -13.16 -14.10
C GLN A 17 -2.76 -13.28 -12.95
N ILE A 18 -2.98 -14.23 -12.06
CA ILE A 18 -2.14 -14.48 -10.89
C ILE A 18 -1.90 -15.98 -10.76
N TYR A 19 -0.74 -16.36 -10.25
CA TYR A 19 -0.49 -17.72 -9.82
C TYR A 19 -0.92 -17.84 -8.34
N VAL A 20 -1.52 -18.97 -8.01
CA VAL A 20 -1.93 -19.32 -6.64
C VAL A 20 -1.39 -20.70 -6.31
N GLU A 21 -1.16 -20.94 -5.02
CA GLU A 21 -0.73 -22.26 -4.55
C GLU A 21 -1.84 -23.29 -4.74
N PRO A 22 -1.53 -24.59 -4.93
CA PRO A 22 -2.56 -25.63 -5.11
C PRO A 22 -3.59 -25.67 -3.97
N TYR A 23 -3.15 -25.43 -2.73
CA TYR A 23 -4.05 -25.34 -1.58
C TYR A 23 -5.01 -24.14 -1.67
N GLN A 24 -4.57 -23.00 -2.21
CA GLN A 24 -5.41 -21.81 -2.37
C GLN A 24 -6.51 -22.04 -3.41
N ASP A 25 -6.22 -22.74 -4.52
CA ASP A 25 -7.23 -23.15 -5.50
C ASP A 25 -8.31 -24.04 -4.87
N LEU A 26 -7.91 -25.02 -4.04
CA LEU A 26 -8.86 -25.87 -3.31
C LEU A 26 -9.75 -25.05 -2.35
N LEU A 27 -9.17 -24.08 -1.65
CA LEU A 27 -9.92 -23.18 -0.78
C LEU A 27 -10.91 -22.32 -1.57
N LEU A 28 -10.50 -21.71 -2.68
CA LEU A 28 -11.36 -20.88 -3.52
C LEU A 28 -12.57 -21.66 -4.02
N LYS A 29 -12.35 -22.90 -4.49
CA LYS A 29 -13.43 -23.80 -4.92
C LYS A 29 -14.37 -24.18 -3.79
N LYS A 30 -13.83 -24.46 -2.61
CA LYS A 30 -14.63 -24.80 -1.42
C LYS A 30 -15.51 -23.62 -1.01
N VAL A 31 -14.92 -22.44 -0.86
CA VAL A 31 -15.65 -21.23 -0.47
C VAL A 31 -16.71 -20.86 -1.51
N SER A 32 -16.39 -20.99 -2.79
CA SER A 32 -17.35 -20.78 -3.88
C SER A 32 -18.59 -21.67 -3.76
N LYS A 33 -18.38 -22.96 -3.45
CA LYS A 33 -19.49 -23.91 -3.22
C LYS A 33 -20.31 -23.60 -1.97
N GLU A 34 -19.64 -23.21 -0.88
CA GLU A 34 -20.30 -22.98 0.42
C GLU A 34 -21.06 -21.65 0.46
N THR A 35 -20.56 -20.62 -0.22
CA THR A 35 -21.12 -19.25 -0.19
C THR A 35 -21.96 -18.91 -1.42
N GLY A 36 -21.82 -19.67 -2.51
CA GLY A 36 -22.42 -19.36 -3.81
C GLY A 36 -21.75 -18.19 -4.55
N LEU A 37 -20.69 -17.60 -3.99
CA LEU A 37 -19.92 -16.53 -4.62
C LEU A 37 -18.92 -17.11 -5.63
N SER A 38 -18.73 -16.42 -6.76
CA SER A 38 -17.64 -16.81 -7.68
C SER A 38 -16.27 -16.62 -7.04
N GLU A 39 -15.29 -17.44 -7.43
CA GLU A 39 -13.89 -17.31 -6.96
C GLU A 39 -13.33 -15.91 -7.18
N ALA A 40 -13.63 -15.31 -8.34
CA ALA A 40 -13.19 -13.95 -8.66
C ALA A 40 -13.85 -12.88 -7.77
N GLU A 41 -15.09 -13.11 -7.34
CA GLU A 41 -15.78 -12.22 -6.39
C GLU A 41 -15.16 -12.32 -5.00
N PHE A 42 -14.87 -13.54 -4.55
CA PHE A 42 -14.16 -13.74 -3.29
C PHE A 42 -12.78 -13.09 -3.28
N ILE A 43 -12.00 -13.23 -4.35
CA ILE A 43 -10.69 -12.56 -4.48
C ILE A 43 -10.82 -11.04 -4.42
N ARG A 44 -11.84 -10.45 -5.07
CA ARG A 44 -12.09 -9.01 -4.99
C ARG A 44 -12.40 -8.57 -3.56
N GLN A 45 -13.33 -9.25 -2.89
CA GLN A 45 -13.71 -8.93 -1.51
C GLN A 45 -12.51 -9.06 -0.55
N ALA A 46 -11.67 -10.08 -0.73
CA ALA A 46 -10.45 -10.25 0.04
C ALA A 46 -9.46 -9.09 -0.18
N ILE A 47 -9.30 -8.63 -1.42
CA ILE A 47 -8.47 -7.46 -1.75
C ILE A 47 -9.05 -6.21 -1.09
N ASP A 48 -10.35 -5.97 -1.20
CA ASP A 48 -10.99 -4.78 -0.61
C ASP A 48 -10.87 -4.78 0.91
N HIS A 49 -11.12 -5.93 1.55
CA HIS A 49 -10.97 -6.09 2.99
C HIS A 49 -9.53 -5.82 3.45
N HIS A 50 -8.54 -6.34 2.72
CA HIS A 50 -7.14 -6.12 3.05
C HIS A 50 -6.69 -4.67 2.77
N ALA A 51 -7.20 -4.05 1.71
CA ALA A 51 -6.94 -2.65 1.37
C ALA A 51 -7.51 -1.70 2.44
N GLN A 52 -8.68 -2.00 2.99
CA GLN A 52 -9.26 -1.25 4.10
C GLN A 52 -8.34 -1.28 5.33
N LEU A 53 -7.73 -2.42 5.66
CA LEU A 53 -6.77 -2.51 6.77
C LEU A 53 -5.56 -1.57 6.59
N PHE A 54 -5.07 -1.38 5.37
CA PHE A 54 -4.01 -0.42 5.08
C PHE A 54 -4.48 1.04 5.19
N GLN A 55 -5.74 1.32 4.87
CA GLN A 55 -6.33 2.66 5.04
C GLN A 55 -6.62 3.00 6.50
N GLN A 56 -6.63 2.01 7.41
CA GLN A 56 -6.86 2.23 8.83
C GLN A 56 -5.62 2.69 9.61
N LEU A 57 -4.49 2.98 8.98
CA LEU A 57 -3.47 3.80 9.65
C LEU A 57 -4.11 5.17 9.92
N PRO A 58 -4.37 5.54 11.19
CA PRO A 58 -5.01 6.81 11.46
C PRO A 58 -4.06 7.89 10.95
N TYR A 59 -4.49 8.59 9.90
CA TYR A 59 -3.88 9.84 9.51
C TYR A 59 -4.12 10.81 10.67
N ASN A 60 -3.18 10.84 11.61
CA ASN A 60 -3.22 11.71 12.76
C ASN A 60 -2.39 12.94 12.42
N GLU A 61 -3.09 13.98 11.98
CA GLU A 61 -2.47 15.26 11.65
C GLU A 61 -1.61 15.79 12.81
N ALA A 62 -2.03 15.59 14.07
CA ALA A 62 -1.26 16.06 15.22
C ALA A 62 0.09 15.33 15.39
N VAL A 63 0.15 14.02 15.07
CA VAL A 63 1.41 13.27 15.04
C VAL A 63 2.31 13.82 13.93
N TRP A 64 1.74 14.11 12.76
CA TRP A 64 2.49 14.69 11.66
C TRP A 64 3.01 16.10 11.97
N GLN A 65 2.22 16.95 12.63
CA GLN A 65 2.67 18.28 13.04
C GLN A 65 3.78 18.20 14.11
N THR A 66 3.70 17.22 15.02
CA THR A 66 4.76 16.97 16.03
C THR A 66 6.07 16.57 15.36
N GLU A 67 6.01 15.64 14.40
CA GLU A 67 7.18 15.22 13.62
C GLU A 67 7.77 16.38 12.82
N ARG A 68 6.91 17.19 12.18
CA ARG A 68 7.35 18.39 11.44
C ARG A 68 8.06 19.39 12.35
N ALA A 69 7.51 19.68 13.53
CA ALA A 69 8.15 20.58 14.49
C ALA A 69 9.50 20.05 14.95
N PHE A 70 9.61 18.74 15.17
CA PHE A 70 10.88 18.09 15.51
C PHE A 70 11.91 18.23 14.37
N ILE A 71 11.54 17.92 13.12
CA ILE A 71 12.42 18.09 11.96
C ILE A 71 12.84 19.56 11.80
N THR A 72 11.92 20.51 11.94
CA THR A 72 12.24 21.95 11.90
C THR A 72 13.24 22.33 12.99
N SER A 73 13.07 21.82 14.21
CA SER A 73 14.03 22.07 15.29
C SER A 73 15.43 21.52 15.01
N LEU A 74 15.53 20.39 14.30
CA LEU A 74 16.81 19.82 13.85
C LEU A 74 17.46 20.64 12.74
N ILE A 75 16.65 21.18 11.80
CA ILE A 75 17.13 22.07 10.75
C ILE A 75 17.65 23.38 11.35
N ASP A 76 16.91 23.95 12.31
CA ASP A 76 17.28 25.20 13.00
C ASP A 76 18.54 25.06 13.84
N LEU A 77 18.80 23.86 14.38
CA LEU A 77 20.04 23.54 15.09
C LEU A 77 21.28 23.60 14.17
N GLY A 78 21.06 23.51 12.85
CA GLY A 78 22.11 23.61 11.83
C GLY A 78 23.02 22.39 11.78
N SER A 79 24.07 22.47 10.96
CA SER A 79 25.07 21.40 10.86
C SER A 79 25.85 21.27 12.17
N VAL A 80 25.87 20.08 12.76
CA VAL A 80 26.77 19.77 13.87
C VAL A 80 28.22 19.82 13.36
N ALA A 81 29.11 20.46 14.13
CA ALA A 81 30.53 20.50 13.80
C ALA A 81 31.14 19.10 13.88
N GLY A 82 31.51 18.54 12.73
CA GLY A 82 32.10 17.22 12.60
C GLY A 82 31.94 16.68 11.19
N GLU A 83 32.99 16.02 10.68
CA GLU A 83 32.86 15.27 9.44
C GLU A 83 32.07 13.99 9.68
N ARG A 84 31.39 13.53 8.62
CA ARG A 84 30.68 12.25 8.64
C ARG A 84 31.69 11.12 8.88
N ASN A 85 31.60 10.46 10.03
CA ASN A 85 32.51 9.38 10.43
C ASN A 85 32.10 7.99 9.91
N TRP A 86 30.98 7.89 9.19
CA TRP A 86 30.48 6.64 8.61
C TRP A 86 30.37 6.76 7.09
N ARG A 87 30.87 5.75 6.38
CA ARG A 87 30.71 5.64 4.94
C ARG A 87 29.37 4.98 4.61
N ARG A 88 28.91 5.13 3.37
CA ARG A 88 27.60 4.59 2.97
C ARG A 88 27.59 3.06 3.01
N GLU A 89 28.75 2.45 2.77
CA GLU A 89 28.93 1.00 2.77
C GLU A 89 28.73 0.40 4.17
N ASP A 90 29.14 1.12 5.22
CA ASP A 90 28.98 0.72 6.63
C ASP A 90 27.51 0.52 7.05
N LEU A 91 26.55 1.06 6.29
CA LEU A 91 25.11 0.93 6.56
C LEU A 91 24.51 -0.42 6.11
N TYR A 92 25.19 -1.12 5.20
CA TYR A 92 24.68 -2.35 4.57
C TYR A 92 25.35 -3.63 5.06
N GLU A 93 26.31 -3.55 5.99
CA GLU A 93 26.91 -4.74 6.60
C GLU A 93 25.94 -5.36 7.63
N ARG A 94 25.22 -6.39 7.18
CA ARG A 94 24.56 -7.41 8.00
C ARG A 94 24.83 -8.79 7.43
#